data_AF-A0A0E2ZN04-F1
#
_entry.id   AF-A0A0E2ZN04-F1
#
_cell.length_a   1.000
_cell.length_b   1.000
_cell.length_c   1.000
_cell.angle_alpha   90.00
_cell.angle_beta   90.00
_cell.angle_gamma   90.00
#
_symmetry.space_group_name_H-M   'P 1'
#
loop_
_entity.id
_entity.type
_entity.pdbx_description
1 polymer ?
#
loop_
_entity_poly.entity_id
_entity_poly.type
_entity_poly.pdbx_seq_one_letter_code
_entity_poly.pdbx_strand_id
1 'polypeptide(L)'
;MTESLAEIYKKYFEIYPQVDEAPEQLAEVYRLRFQVYCVENPFEDSSHHPDGLEKDPFDDCSIHSLLVHRQTSLTAGTVRLVLPSEDNPALALPINQLCREPLLNDLNLLPRSTLAEVSRFAVSKNFRRRLGEASSPSGVSTEWHEAQA
;
A
#
# COMPACT_ATOMS: atom_id res chain seq x y z
N MET A 1 -29.70 -10.11 14.29
CA MET A 1 -29.12 -9.22 13.26
C MET A 1 -27.73 -9.72 12.97
N THR A 2 -27.41 -10.03 11.72
CA THR A 2 -26.06 -10.40 11.29
C THR A 2 -25.23 -9.12 11.17
N GLU A 3 -24.07 -9.05 11.83
CA GLU A 3 -23.12 -7.95 11.67
C GLU A 3 -22.73 -7.84 10.18
N SER A 4 -22.72 -6.63 9.64
CA SER A 4 -22.20 -6.35 8.30
C SER A 4 -20.68 -6.51 8.26
N LEU A 5 -20.12 -6.75 7.07
CA LEU A 5 -18.67 -6.83 6.89
C LEU A 5 -17.94 -5.57 7.38
N ALA A 6 -18.53 -4.40 7.17
CA ALA A 6 -17.96 -3.14 7.63
C ALA A 6 -17.93 -3.05 9.17
N GLU A 7 -18.98 -3.53 9.85
CA GLU A 7 -19.03 -3.58 11.32
C GLU A 7 -18.01 -4.57 11.87
N ILE A 8 -17.92 -5.76 11.27
CA ILE A 8 -16.92 -6.78 11.62
C ILE A 8 -15.51 -6.21 11.43
N TYR A 9 -15.26 -5.55 10.29
CA TYR A 9 -13.95 -4.97 10.01
C TYR A 9 -13.56 -3.91 11.05
N LYS A 10 -14.46 -2.95 11.34
CA LYS A 10 -14.24 -1.89 12.34
C LYS A 10 -14.09 -2.42 13.77
N LYS A 11 -14.66 -3.59 14.06
CA LYS A 11 -14.50 -4.27 15.36
C LYS A 11 -13.09 -4.78 15.57
N TYR A 12 -12.45 -5.31 14.52
CA TYR A 12 -11.12 -5.90 14.61
C TYR A 12 -9.98 -4.95 14.24
N PHE A 13 -10.23 -3.96 13.38
CA PHE A 13 -9.20 -3.09 12.86
C PHE A 13 -9.48 -1.62 13.09
N GLU A 14 -8.40 -0.88 13.29
CA GLU A 14 -8.37 0.56 13.34
C GLU A 14 -7.54 1.07 12.17
N ILE A 15 -8.07 2.07 11.47
CA ILE A 15 -7.38 2.72 10.35
C ILE A 15 -6.85 4.05 10.88
N TYR A 16 -5.54 4.26 10.72
CA TYR A 16 -4.89 5.55 10.88
C TYR A 16 -4.60 6.11 9.50
N PRO A 17 -5.46 7.01 8.96
CA PRO A 17 -5.19 7.68 7.70
C PRO A 17 -4.14 8.78 7.91
N GLN A 18 -3.37 9.09 6.87
CA GLN A 18 -2.43 10.22 6.82
C GLN A 18 -1.50 10.28 8.04
N VAL A 19 -0.71 9.22 8.22
CA VAL A 19 0.23 9.09 9.35
C VAL A 19 1.55 9.84 9.14
N ASP A 20 1.67 10.63 8.08
CA ASP A 20 2.89 11.31 7.64
C ASP A 20 3.45 12.30 8.67
N GLU A 21 2.59 12.90 9.50
CA GLU A 21 2.97 13.79 10.61
C GLU A 21 3.16 13.05 11.95
N ALA A 22 3.04 11.71 11.96
CA ALA A 22 3.09 10.87 13.14
C ALA A 22 4.30 9.91 13.05
N PRO A 23 5.50 10.29 13.56
CA PRO A 23 6.75 9.60 13.25
C PRO A 23 6.78 8.11 13.62
N GLU A 24 6.11 7.72 14.71
CA GLU A 24 6.07 6.32 15.14
C GLU A 24 5.24 5.47 14.17
N GLN A 25 4.05 5.94 13.79
CA GLN A 25 3.16 5.27 12.86
C GLN A 25 3.77 5.24 11.45
N LEU A 26 4.40 6.32 11.02
CA LEU A 26 5.09 6.36 9.73
C LEU A 26 6.29 5.40 9.72
N ALA A 27 7.03 5.26 10.82
CA ALA A 27 8.07 4.24 10.94
C ALA A 27 7.51 2.81 10.85
N GLU A 28 6.31 2.54 11.39
CA GLU A 28 5.63 1.24 11.20
C GLU A 28 5.27 0.97 9.74
N VAL A 29 4.84 1.99 8.99
CA VAL A 29 4.58 1.89 7.54
C VAL A 29 5.84 1.39 6.82
N TYR A 30 6.98 2.07 7.02
CA TYR A 30 8.22 1.71 6.34
C TYR A 30 8.80 0.37 6.79
N ARG A 31 8.65 0.01 8.07
CA ARG A 31 9.04 -1.32 8.57
C ARG A 31 8.22 -2.44 7.98
N LEU A 32 6.89 -2.26 7.89
CA LEU A 32 6.03 -3.25 7.25
C LEU A 32 6.36 -3.39 5.77
N ARG A 33 6.59 -2.27 5.07
CA ARG A 33 7.02 -2.28 3.67
C ARG A 33 8.34 -3.02 3.49
N PHE A 34 9.36 -2.74 4.30
CA PHE A 34 10.64 -3.47 4.27
C PHE A 34 10.45 -4.97 4.48
N GLN A 35 9.65 -5.35 5.47
CA GLN A 35 9.35 -6.76 5.74
C GLN A 35 8.70 -7.44 4.52
N VAL A 36 7.80 -6.76 3.79
CA VAL A 36 7.08 -7.34 2.64
C VAL A 36 7.89 -7.29 1.34
N TYR A 37 8.51 -6.14 1.02
CA TYR A 37 9.14 -5.84 -0.27
C TYR A 37 10.65 -6.08 -0.34
N CYS A 38 11.32 -6.29 0.80
CA CYS A 38 12.75 -6.62 0.84
C CYS A 38 12.99 -8.03 1.40
N VAL A 39 12.33 -8.35 2.52
CA VAL A 39 12.59 -9.60 3.27
C VAL A 39 11.76 -10.77 2.76
N GLU A 40 10.44 -10.61 2.69
CA GLU A 40 9.53 -11.70 2.29
C GLU A 40 9.52 -11.91 0.78
N ASN A 41 9.57 -10.82 0.02
CA ASN A 41 9.64 -10.83 -1.43
C ASN A 41 10.74 -9.87 -1.81
N PRO A 42 11.85 -10.31 -2.42
CA PRO A 42 12.97 -9.44 -2.76
C PRO A 42 12.65 -8.64 -4.04
N PHE A 43 11.56 -7.86 -4.01
CA PHE A 43 11.20 -6.94 -5.08
C PHE A 43 12.11 -5.71 -5.06
N GLU A 44 12.50 -5.29 -3.87
CA GLU A 44 13.49 -4.25 -3.61
C GLU A 44 14.74 -4.87 -2.96
N ASP A 45 15.92 -4.29 -3.21
CA ASP A 45 17.16 -4.76 -2.61
C ASP A 45 17.30 -4.22 -1.17
N SER A 46 17.27 -5.14 -0.20
CA SER A 46 17.44 -4.82 1.22
C SER A 46 18.71 -4.02 1.55
N SER A 47 19.76 -4.11 0.73
CA SER A 47 21.00 -3.35 0.92
C SER A 47 20.83 -1.84 0.70
N HIS A 48 19.79 -1.42 -0.03
CA HIS A 48 19.40 -0.01 -0.17
C HIS A 48 18.67 0.53 1.07
N HIS A 49 18.27 -0.33 2.00
CA HIS A 49 17.48 0.02 3.20
C HIS A 49 18.14 -0.52 4.49
N PRO A 50 19.37 -0.09 4.82
CA PRO A 50 20.17 -0.67 5.90
C PRO A 50 19.59 -0.44 7.31
N ASP A 51 18.66 0.50 7.47
CA ASP A 51 17.94 0.77 8.71
C ASP A 51 16.67 -0.09 8.89
N GLY A 52 16.38 -0.97 7.91
CA GLY A 52 15.17 -1.80 7.90
C GLY A 52 13.90 -1.03 7.58
N LEU A 53 14.02 0.16 6.95
CA LEU A 53 12.91 1.00 6.52
C LEU A 53 12.91 1.10 5.00
N GLU A 54 11.89 0.55 4.34
CA GLU A 54 11.75 0.70 2.89
C GLU A 54 11.14 2.07 2.58
N LYS A 55 11.93 2.90 1.89
CA LYS A 55 11.58 4.25 1.46
C LYS A 55 12.07 4.49 0.05
N ASP A 56 11.32 5.20 -0.76
CA ASP A 56 11.71 5.65 -2.09
C ASP A 56 11.42 7.16 -2.28
N PRO A 57 11.91 7.79 -3.35
CA PRO A 57 11.74 9.23 -3.57
C PRO A 57 10.29 9.72 -3.66
N PHE A 58 9.31 8.82 -3.87
CA PHE A 58 7.90 9.19 -3.95
C PHE A 58 7.25 9.33 -2.58
N ASP A 59 7.91 8.87 -1.51
CA ASP A 59 7.37 8.99 -0.15
C ASP A 59 7.26 10.44 0.32
N ASP A 60 8.10 11.34 -0.20
CA ASP A 60 8.09 12.78 0.13
C ASP A 60 6.81 13.50 -0.35
N CYS A 61 6.15 12.99 -1.40
CA CYS A 61 4.91 13.55 -1.93
C CYS A 61 3.72 12.60 -1.76
N SER A 62 3.80 11.70 -0.76
CA SER A 62 2.78 10.70 -0.52
C SER A 62 2.01 10.94 0.77
N ILE A 63 0.81 10.38 0.82
CA ILE A 63 0.05 10.15 2.04
C ILE A 63 0.11 8.66 2.36
N HIS A 64 0.41 8.35 3.62
CA HIS A 64 0.45 6.97 4.09
C HIS A 64 -0.72 6.67 5.03
N SER A 65 -1.28 5.47 4.91
CA SER A 65 -2.28 4.95 5.85
C SER A 65 -1.79 3.65 6.48
N LEU A 66 -2.07 3.50 7.77
CA LEU A 66 -1.72 2.32 8.56
C LEU A 66 -2.98 1.60 9.03
N LEU A 67 -3.01 0.29 8.88
CA LEU A 67 -4.05 -0.57 9.40
C LEU A 67 -3.52 -1.34 10.61
N VAL A 68 -4.18 -1.21 11.76
CA VAL A 68 -3.76 -1.84 13.01
C VAL A 68 -4.85 -2.75 13.54
N HIS A 69 -4.46 -3.93 14.00
CA HIS A 69 -5.37 -4.86 14.67
C HIS A 69 -5.59 -4.43 16.13
N ARG A 70 -6.84 -4.15 16.49
CA ARG A 70 -7.20 -3.52 17.78
C ARG A 70 -6.81 -4.35 19.00
N GLN A 71 -6.97 -5.67 18.93
CA GLN A 71 -6.74 -6.55 20.08
C GLN A 71 -5.25 -6.71 20.40
N THR A 72 -4.38 -6.72 19.38
CA THR A 72 -2.95 -7.01 19.56
C THR A 72 -2.07 -5.78 19.36
N SER A 73 -2.64 -4.67 18.92
CA SER A 73 -1.92 -3.45 18.50
C SER A 73 -0.86 -3.70 17.43
N LEU A 74 -0.98 -4.81 16.68
CA LEU A 74 -0.04 -5.15 15.62
C LEU A 74 -0.45 -4.47 14.32
N THR A 75 0.53 -3.94 13.60
CA THR A 75 0.35 -3.48 12.22
C THR A 75 -0.09 -4.65 11.33
N ALA A 76 -1.27 -4.51 10.74
CA ALA A 76 -1.87 -5.49 9.84
C ALA A 76 -1.58 -5.17 8.38
N GLY A 77 -1.54 -3.89 8.01
CA GLY A 77 -1.32 -3.48 6.63
C GLY A 77 -0.99 -2.01 6.47
N THR A 78 -0.58 -1.62 5.27
CA THR A 78 -0.39 -0.22 4.86
C THR A 78 -0.67 -0.04 3.37
N VAL A 79 -1.01 1.19 3.00
CA VAL A 79 -1.16 1.65 1.62
C VAL A 79 -0.59 3.06 1.49
N ARG A 80 0.00 3.35 0.33
CA ARG A 80 0.51 4.67 -0.05
C ARG A 80 -0.35 5.29 -1.14
N LEU A 81 -0.64 6.58 -1.02
CA LEU A 81 -1.24 7.40 -2.05
C LEU A 81 -0.26 8.50 -2.46
N VAL A 82 0.34 8.38 -3.64
CA VAL A 82 1.26 9.38 -4.19
C VAL A 82 0.45 10.51 -4.79
N LEU A 83 0.67 11.73 -4.30
CA LEU A 83 0.05 12.93 -4.81
C LEU A 83 0.94 13.57 -5.90
N PRO A 84 0.35 14.10 -6.98
CA PRO A 84 1.08 14.86 -7.97
C PRO A 84 1.51 16.19 -7.35
N SER A 85 2.75 16.59 -7.61
CA SER A 85 3.22 17.92 -7.23
C SER A 85 2.56 18.99 -8.10
N GLU A 86 1.91 19.97 -7.49
CA GLU A 86 1.38 21.14 -8.20
C GLU A 86 2.51 22.01 -8.78
N ASP A 87 3.62 22.13 -8.04
CA ASP A 87 4.76 22.99 -8.39
C ASP A 87 5.72 22.36 -9.39
N ASN A 88 5.72 21.03 -9.48
CA ASN A 88 6.57 20.30 -10.39
C ASN A 88 5.76 19.21 -11.12
N PRO A 89 5.09 19.54 -12.23
CA PRO A 89 4.39 18.55 -13.05
C PRO A 89 5.30 17.44 -13.60
N ALA A 90 6.62 17.60 -13.52
CA ALA A 90 7.61 16.59 -13.87
C ALA A 90 7.93 15.61 -12.72
N LEU A 91 7.43 15.82 -11.49
CA LEU A 91 7.29 14.76 -10.48
C LEU A 91 6.20 13.82 -10.98
N ALA A 92 6.64 12.95 -11.87
CA ALA A 92 5.82 11.94 -12.51
C ALA A 92 5.38 10.93 -11.45
N LEU A 93 4.17 10.41 -11.54
CA LEU A 93 3.75 9.30 -10.67
C LEU A 93 4.68 8.11 -10.92
N PRO A 94 4.87 7.20 -9.94
CA PRO A 94 5.76 6.04 -10.13
C PRO A 94 5.51 5.27 -11.44
N ILE A 95 4.25 5.14 -11.87
CA ILE A 95 3.87 4.50 -13.13
C ILE A 95 4.55 5.13 -14.37
N ASN A 96 4.82 6.43 -14.36
CA ASN A 96 5.46 7.12 -15.48
C ASN A 96 6.93 6.71 -15.68
N GLN A 97 7.58 6.15 -14.66
CA GLN A 97 8.94 5.59 -14.81
C GLN A 97 8.93 4.26 -15.59
N LEU A 98 7.83 3.52 -15.53
CA LEU A 98 7.69 2.17 -16.11
C LEU A 98 6.91 2.18 -17.42
N CYS A 99 5.90 3.04 -17.53
CA CYS A 99 4.95 3.07 -18.63
C CYS A 99 5.04 4.39 -19.39
N ARG A 100 5.33 4.30 -20.69
CA ARG A 100 5.46 5.45 -21.61
C ARG A 100 4.22 5.66 -22.48
N GLU A 101 3.09 5.07 -22.10
CA GLU A 101 1.84 5.22 -22.83
C GLU A 101 1.45 6.70 -22.91
N PRO A 102 1.22 7.27 -24.12
CA PRO A 102 0.90 8.69 -24.29
C PRO A 102 -0.31 9.12 -23.46
N LEU A 103 -1.27 8.21 -23.24
CA LEU A 103 -2.48 8.44 -22.45
C LEU A 103 -2.18 8.89 -21.02
N LEU A 104 -1.11 8.37 -20.39
CA LEU A 104 -0.71 8.75 -19.03
C LEU A 104 -0.20 10.19 -18.91
N ASN A 105 0.02 10.85 -20.05
CA ASN A 105 0.44 12.25 -20.15
C ASN A 105 -0.64 13.15 -20.75
N ASP A 106 -1.81 12.61 -21.12
CA ASP A 106 -2.93 13.40 -21.61
C ASP A 106 -3.63 14.10 -20.44
N LEU A 107 -3.31 15.39 -20.28
CA LEU A 107 -3.86 16.22 -19.20
C LEU A 107 -5.37 16.48 -19.33
N ASN A 108 -5.97 16.26 -20.50
CA ASN A 108 -7.42 16.38 -20.66
C ASN A 108 -8.14 15.15 -20.11
N LEU A 109 -7.51 13.98 -20.21
CA LEU A 109 -8.06 12.72 -19.72
C LEU A 109 -7.67 12.44 -18.27
N LEU A 110 -6.46 12.83 -17.88
CA LEU A 110 -5.91 12.67 -16.53
C LEU A 110 -5.37 14.01 -16.01
N PRO A 111 -6.24 14.95 -15.60
CA PRO A 111 -5.82 16.22 -15.02
C PRO A 111 -4.98 15.98 -13.76
N ARG A 112 -3.75 16.53 -13.72
CA ARG A 112 -2.82 16.29 -12.60
C ARG A 112 -3.40 16.73 -11.27
N SER A 113 -4.12 17.85 -11.20
CA SER A 113 -4.73 18.34 -9.95
C SER A 113 -5.73 17.39 -9.28
N THR A 114 -6.24 16.40 -10.01
CA THR A 114 -7.21 15.42 -9.51
C THR A 114 -6.72 13.98 -9.64
N LEU A 115 -5.45 13.78 -9.97
CA LEU A 115 -4.84 12.48 -10.16
C LEU A 115 -4.08 12.08 -8.89
N ALA A 116 -3.96 10.79 -8.62
CA ALA A 116 -3.06 10.25 -7.62
C ALA A 116 -2.74 8.79 -7.98
N GLU A 117 -1.64 8.24 -7.45
CA GLU A 117 -1.30 6.83 -7.61
C GLU A 117 -1.39 6.09 -6.28
N VAL A 118 -2.16 5.00 -6.24
CA VAL A 118 -2.13 4.06 -5.11
C VAL A 118 -1.01 3.04 -5.35
N SER A 119 -0.09 2.92 -4.40
CA SER A 119 1.04 2.00 -4.48
C SER A 119 1.41 1.43 -3.10
N ARG A 120 2.42 0.54 -3.07
CA ARG A 120 2.98 -0.07 -1.84
C ARG A 120 1.93 -0.71 -0.92
N PHE A 121 0.96 -1.44 -1.50
CA PHE A 121 0.00 -2.21 -0.73
C PHE A 121 0.72 -3.38 -0.03
N ALA A 122 0.83 -3.31 1.29
CA ALA A 122 1.51 -4.33 2.09
C ALA A 122 0.59 -4.87 3.17
N VAL A 123 0.51 -6.20 3.29
CA VAL A 123 -0.23 -6.89 4.35
C VAL A 123 0.72 -7.82 5.07
N SER A 124 0.77 -7.67 6.40
CA SER A 124 1.58 -8.50 7.27
C SER A 124 1.16 -9.97 7.14
N LYS A 125 2.15 -10.87 7.05
CA LYS A 125 1.92 -12.32 6.96
C LYS A 125 1.06 -12.87 8.09
N ASN A 126 1.06 -12.22 9.26
CA ASN A 126 0.23 -12.61 10.40
C ASN A 126 -1.27 -12.54 10.09
N PHE A 127 -1.65 -11.70 9.13
CA PHE A 127 -3.03 -11.42 8.73
C PHE A 127 -3.37 -11.95 7.32
N ARG A 128 -2.41 -12.58 6.62
CA ARG A 128 -2.66 -13.35 5.38
C ARG A 128 -3.20 -14.73 5.75
N ARG A 129 -4.51 -14.85 6.00
CA ARG A 129 -5.15 -16.10 6.48
C ARG A 129 -6.36 -16.55 5.64
N ARG A 130 -6.26 -16.58 4.31
CA ARG A 130 -7.20 -17.36 3.49
C ARG A 130 -6.54 -18.62 2.94
N LEU A 131 -7.35 -19.67 2.78
CA LEU A 131 -6.94 -20.91 2.09
C LEU A 131 -6.38 -20.53 0.71
N GLY A 132 -5.12 -20.91 0.43
CA GLY A 132 -4.42 -20.60 -0.81
C GLY A 132 -3.59 -19.30 -0.83
N GLU A 133 -3.72 -18.41 0.15
CA GLU A 133 -3.00 -17.11 0.19
C GLU A 133 -1.69 -17.15 0.99
N ALA A 134 -1.34 -18.27 1.65
CA ALA A 134 -0.13 -18.36 2.47
C ALA A 134 1.17 -18.22 1.65
N SER A 135 1.13 -18.50 0.34
CA SER A 135 2.27 -18.53 -0.57
C SER A 135 2.40 -17.30 -1.47
N SER A 136 1.44 -16.36 -1.48
CA SER A 136 1.46 -15.21 -2.38
C SER A 136 1.04 -13.90 -1.70
N PRO A 137 1.81 -12.79 -1.83
CA PRO A 137 1.46 -11.48 -1.25
C PRO A 137 0.28 -10.80 -1.95
N SER A 138 -0.03 -11.17 -3.19
CA SER A 138 -1.07 -10.52 -4.00
C SER A 138 -2.49 -10.90 -3.60
N GLY A 139 -2.66 -11.90 -2.74
CA GLY A 139 -4.00 -12.37 -2.32
C GLY A 139 -4.81 -13.00 -3.47
N VAL A 140 -4.20 -13.24 -4.63
CA VAL A 140 -4.85 -13.85 -5.79
C VAL A 140 -4.65 -15.37 -5.71
N SER A 141 -5.74 -16.08 -5.44
CA SER A 141 -5.84 -17.53 -5.63
C SER A 141 -5.63 -17.88 -7.10
N THR A 142 -4.84 -18.93 -7.39
CA THR A 142 -4.75 -19.50 -8.75
C THR A 142 -6.01 -20.26 -9.17
N GLU A 143 -6.92 -20.54 -8.22
CA GLU A 143 -8.20 -21.18 -8.48
C GLU A 143 -9.28 -20.10 -8.65
N TRP A 144 -9.70 -19.90 -9.89
CA TRP A 144 -10.91 -19.17 -10.26
C TRP A 144 -12.08 -20.15 -10.27
N HIS A 145 -13.01 -20.01 -9.32
CA HIS A 145 -14.30 -20.70 -9.40
C HIS A 145 -15.35 -19.72 -9.89
N GLU A 146 -15.86 -19.92 -11.10
CA GLU A 146 -17.06 -19.22 -11.58
C GLU A 146 -18.20 -19.47 -10.59
N ALA A 147 -18.83 -18.39 -10.12
CA ALA A 147 -20.06 -18.50 -9.37
C ALA A 147 -21.13 -19.08 -10.31
N GLN A 148 -21.58 -20.30 -10.03
CA GLN A 148 -22.73 -20.87 -10.74
C GLN A 148 -23.97 -20.07 -10.35
N ALA A 149 -24.62 -19.51 -11.38
CA ALA A 149 -25.91 -18.80 -11.29
C ALA A 149 -27.08 -19.75 -11.03
#